data_AF-A0A497PID3-F1
#
_entry.id   AF-A0A497PID3-F1
#
_cell.length_a   1.000
_cell.length_b   1.000
_cell.length_c   1.000
_cell.angle_alpha   90.00
_cell.angle_beta   90.00
_cell.angle_gamma   90.00
#
_symmetry.space_group_name_H-M   'P 1'
#
loop_
_entity.id
_entity.type
_entity.pdbx_description
1 polymer ?
#
loop_
_entity_poly.entity_id
_entity_poly.type
_entity_poly.pdbx_seq_one_letter_code
_entity_poly.pdbx_strand_id
1 'polypeptide(L)' 'MGRKGRLAIMLFFTVLVMVYLILALSYVAMATPDIPTCNEDQVLVGQGRFVGGRWERYICGPALDNCGGGY' A
#
# COMPACT_ATOMS: atom_id res chain seq x y z
N MET A 1 -15.48 -17.04 -40.26
CA MET A 1 -15.14 -17.27 -38.82
C MET A 1 -16.44 -17.63 -38.08
N GLY A 2 -16.56 -18.87 -37.59
CA GLY A 2 -17.82 -19.37 -36.99
C GLY A 2 -18.18 -18.71 -35.65
N ARG A 3 -19.47 -18.64 -35.32
CA ARG A 3 -20.02 -18.01 -34.09
C ARG A 3 -19.37 -18.53 -32.81
N LYS A 4 -19.01 -19.82 -32.77
CA LYS A 4 -18.27 -20.47 -31.68
C LYS A 4 -16.84 -19.95 -31.52
N GLY A 5 -16.15 -19.65 -32.62
CA GLY A 5 -14.80 -19.08 -32.60
C GLY A 5 -14.77 -17.65 -32.09
N ARG A 6 -15.78 -16.84 -32.44
CA ARG A 6 -15.93 -15.47 -31.89
C ARG A 6 -16.16 -15.48 -30.38
N LEU A 7 -17.00 -16.39 -29.88
CA LEU A 7 -17.24 -16.56 -28.44
C LEU A 7 -15.98 -17.00 -27.69
N ALA A 8 -15.22 -17.95 -28.21
CA ALA A 8 -13.98 -18.42 -27.58
C ALA A 8 -12.93 -17.29 -27.47
N ILE A 9 -12.79 -16.48 -28.53
CA ILE A 9 -11.87 -15.34 -28.54
C ILE A 9 -12.30 -14.28 -27.52
N MET A 10 -13.59 -13.93 -27.48
CA MET A 10 -14.11 -12.97 -26.50
C MET A 10 -13.85 -13.44 -25.07
N LEU A 11 -14.10 -14.73 -24.79
CA LEU A 11 -13.93 -15.29 -23.45
C LEU A 11 -12.46 -15.29 -23.02
N PHE A 12 -11.53 -15.60 -23.93
CA PHE A 12 -10.09 -15.54 -23.68
C PHE A 12 -9.64 -14.11 -23.31
N PHE A 13 -10.07 -13.10 -24.06
CA PHE A 13 -9.75 -11.70 -23.75
C PHE A 13 -10.35 -11.25 -22.42
N THR A 14 -11.58 -11.63 -22.12
CA THR A 14 -12.20 -11.30 -20.82
C THR A 14 -11.41 -11.89 -19.66
N VAL A 15 -10.97 -13.15 -19.77
CA VAL A 15 -10.14 -13.78 -18.74
C VAL A 15 -8.81 -13.04 -18.58
N LEU A 16 -8.14 -12.70 -19.69
CA LEU A 16 -6.89 -11.92 -19.63
C LEU A 16 -7.06 -10.56 -18.95
N VAL A 17 -8.13 -9.84 -19.28
CA VAL A 17 -8.43 -8.55 -18.64
C VAL A 17 -8.67 -8.72 -17.15
N MET A 18 -9.41 -9.74 -16.75
CA MET A 18 -9.67 -10.02 -15.33
C MET A 18 -8.38 -10.37 -14.57
N VAL A 19 -7.51 -11.20 -15.16
CA VAL A 19 -6.20 -11.54 -14.56
C VAL A 19 -5.34 -10.29 -14.40
N TYR A 20 -5.28 -9.45 -15.42
CA TYR A 20 -4.54 -8.19 -15.36
C TYR A 20 -5.11 -7.25 -14.29
N LEU A 21 -6.44 -7.14 -14.19
CA LEU A 21 -7.10 -6.32 -13.19
C LEU A 21 -6.77 -6.80 -11.76
N ILE A 22 -6.80 -8.11 -11.52
CA ILE A 22 -6.47 -8.70 -10.22
C ILE A 22 -5.01 -8.39 -9.85
N LEU A 23 -4.09 -8.55 -10.81
CA LEU A 23 -2.68 -8.20 -10.59
C LEU A 23 -2.51 -6.71 -10.26
N ALA A 24 -3.15 -5.82 -11.00
CA ALA A 24 -3.10 -4.39 -10.75
C ALA A 24 -3.64 -4.02 -9.36
N LEU A 25 -4.77 -4.61 -8.95
CA LEU A 25 -5.36 -4.39 -7.62
C LEU A 25 -4.46 -4.93 -6.50
N SER A 26 -3.83 -6.10 -6.68
CA SER A 26 -2.87 -6.62 -5.70
C SER A 26 -1.66 -5.71 -5.52
N TYR A 27 -1.17 -5.10 -6.60
CA TYR A 27 -0.06 -4.16 -6.53
C TYR A 27 -0.43 -2.90 -5.72
N VAL A 28 -1.61 -2.33 -5.98
CA VAL A 28 -2.10 -1.16 -5.21
C VAL A 28 -2.32 -1.51 -3.74
N ALA A 29 -2.86 -2.69 -3.45
CA ALA A 29 -3.06 -3.15 -2.06
C ALA A 29 -1.74 -3.36 -1.29
N MET A 30 -0.64 -3.62 -2.00
CA MET A 30 0.69 -3.80 -1.41
C MET A 30 1.54 -2.52 -1.39
N ALA A 31 1.04 -1.41 -1.94
CA ALA A 31 1.76 -0.15 -1.92
C ALA A 31 2.09 0.23 -0.47
N THR A 32 3.38 0.20 -0.14
CA THR A 32 3.85 0.59 1.18
C THR A 32 3.91 2.10 1.27
N PRO A 33 3.48 2.70 2.38
CA PRO A 33 3.69 4.13 2.61
C PRO A 33 5.19 4.43 2.58
N ASP A 34 5.57 5.55 2.00
CA ASP A 34 6.96 6.01 2.00
C ASP A 34 7.42 6.25 3.45
N ILE A 35 8.54 5.62 3.82
CA ILE A 35 9.13 5.73 5.16
C ILE A 35 10.37 6.63 5.04
N PRO A 36 10.34 7.86 5.60
CA PRO A 36 11.50 8.75 5.56
C PRO A 36 12.61 8.25 6.49
N THR A 37 13.85 8.56 6.13
CA THR A 37 15.00 8.41 7.03
C THR A 37 15.02 9.60 7.99
N CYS A 38 15.02 9.34 9.30
CA CYS A 38 15.08 10.37 10.33
C CYS A 38 16.52 10.64 10.79
N ASN A 39 16.77 11.86 11.27
CA ASN A 39 18.02 12.19 11.94
C ASN A 39 18.13 11.45 13.28
N GLU A 40 19.34 11.35 13.82
CA GLU A 40 19.65 10.56 15.03
C GLU A 40 18.77 10.91 16.25
N ASP A 41 18.39 12.18 16.41
CA ASP A 41 17.55 12.65 17.54
C ASP A 41 16.03 12.64 17.24
N GLN A 42 15.63 12.04 16.12
CA GLN A 42 14.24 11.99 15.67
C GLN A 42 13.74 10.57 15.60
N VAL A 43 12.45 10.40 15.93
CA VAL A 43 11.76 9.11 15.83
C VAL A 43 10.76 9.14 14.68
N LEU A 44 10.53 7.95 14.11
CA LEU A 44 9.51 7.75 13.11
C LEU A 44 8.13 7.83 13.77
N VAL A 45 7.32 8.81 13.37
CA VAL A 45 5.97 9.05 13.89
C VAL A 45 4.95 8.74 12.80
N GLY A 46 4.05 7.82 13.10
CA GLY A 46 2.88 7.54 12.27
C GLY A 46 1.86 8.68 12.31
N GLN A 47 1.27 9.01 11.16
CA GLN A 47 0.21 10.00 11.06
C GLN A 47 -0.97 9.48 10.21
N GLY A 48 -2.15 9.98 10.51
CA GLY A 48 -3.39 9.62 9.82
C GLY A 48 -4.04 8.39 10.42
N ARG A 49 -4.67 7.56 9.59
CA ARG A 49 -5.32 6.33 10.05
C ARG A 49 -4.31 5.19 10.17
N PHE A 50 -4.57 4.30 11.12
CA PHE A 50 -3.86 3.04 11.26
C PHE A 50 -4.70 1.91 10.67
N VAL A 51 -4.25 1.34 9.55
CA VAL A 51 -4.99 0.31 8.79
C VAL A 51 -4.04 -0.84 8.45
N GLY A 52 -4.46 -2.07 8.71
CA GLY A 52 -3.69 -3.26 8.33
C GLY A 52 -2.29 -3.32 8.98
N GLY A 53 -2.14 -2.79 10.19
CA GLY A 53 -0.87 -2.78 10.92
C GLY A 53 0.10 -1.67 10.52
N ARG A 54 -0.33 -0.68 9.72
CA ARG A 54 0.52 0.41 9.22
C ARG A 54 -0.19 1.76 9.33
N TRP A 55 0.60 2.83 9.42
CA TRP A 55 0.09 4.20 9.32
C TRP A 55 -0.01 4.64 7.87
N GLU A 56 -0.97 5.51 7.55
CA GLU A 56 -1.13 6.09 6.21
C GLU A 56 0.12 6.84 5.74
N ARG A 57 0.82 7.52 6.66
CA ARG A 57 2.08 8.20 6.38
C ARG A 57 2.98 8.19 7.60
N TYR A 58 4.28 8.34 7.36
CA TYR A 58 5.28 8.45 8.40
C TYR A 58 6.03 9.78 8.25
N ILE A 59 6.30 10.42 9.38
CA ILE A 59 7.14 11.63 9.44
C ILE A 59 8.21 11.47 10.51
N CYS A 60 9.22 12.32 10.48
CA CYS A 60 10.18 12.42 11.57
C CYS A 60 9.70 13.45 12.59
N GLY A 61 9.60 13.04 13.85
CA GLY A 61 9.20 13.90 14.96
C GLY A 61 10.24 13.86 16.08
N PRO A 62 10.17 14.79 17.05
CA PRO A 62 11.04 14.75 18.22
C PRO A 62 10.80 13.47 19.01
N ALA A 63 11.88 12.86 19.49
CA ALA A 63 11.80 11.81 20.50
C ALA A 63 11.32 12.44 21.81
N LEU A 64 10.00 12.52 22.00
CA LEU A 64 9.44 12.93 23.29
C LEU A 64 9.56 11.75 24.23
N ASP A 65 10.57 11.79 25.09
CA ASP A 65 10.68 10.87 26.20
C ASP A 65 9.58 11.23 27.21
N ASN A 66 8.43 10.57 27.09
CA ASN A 66 7.31 10.73 28.02
C ASN A 66 7.61 10.13 29.40
N CYS A 67 8.84 9.68 29.67
CA CYS A 67 9.35 9.53 31.02
C CYS A 67 9.62 10.93 31.58
N GLY A 68 8.54 11.59 32.03
CA GLY A 68 8.57 12.93 32.60
C GLY A 68 9.74 13.10 33.58
N GLY A 69 10.59 14.09 33.28
CA GLY A 69 11.65 14.54 34.16
C GLY A 69 11.09 14.89 35.54
N GLY A 70 11.26 13.95 36.48
CA GLY A 70 11.28 14.23 37.89
C GLY A 70 12.71 14.48 38.29
N TYR A 71 13.08 15.75 38.44
CA TYR A 71 13.99 16.11 39.53
C TYR A 71 13.19 16.07 40.83
#